data_AF-A0AAJ0GT88-F1
#
_entry.id   AF-A0AAJ0GT88-F1
#
_cell.length_a   1.000
_cell.length_b   1.000
_cell.length_c   1.000
_cell.angle_alpha   90.00
_cell.angle_beta   90.00
_cell.angle_gamma   90.00
#
_symmetry.space_group_name_H-M   'P 1'
#
loop_
_entity.id
_entity.type
_entity.pdbx_description
1 polymer ?
#
loop_
_entity_poly.entity_id
_entity_poly.type
_entity_poly.pdbx_seq_one_letter_code
_entity_poly.pdbx_strand_id
1 'polypeptide(L)'
;MAGGPPGTSSRGRGGKFKKPTRGGGKHFSRNLRPLDEDGNEVSMWSEDAQKKLSDDEEEEDSEEESEEESDDAGPSTQTQSVADLSREERRKEKKARKEAALAKARKQVEVGDLPSSDSEEEGEHDMPANPNHSAKARKQTKVSRVEEAAEGVEKLSVAPSRREREAMEAQAAKERYRKLHEAGKTDEARADLARLAVIRQKREEEAARKKAEREEKEAQDKAKRAEIEAREAKRREAALGPQKKGKKK
;
A
#
# COMPACT_ATOMS: atom_id res chain seq x y z
N MET A 1 -46.40 -37.00 44.62
CA MET A 1 -46.82 -37.27 43.23
C MET A 1 -45.78 -36.67 42.30
N ALA A 2 -45.16 -37.52 41.48
CA ALA A 2 -43.98 -37.21 40.67
C ALA A 2 -44.35 -36.44 39.39
N GLY A 3 -43.61 -35.36 39.09
CA GLY A 3 -43.63 -34.68 37.78
C GLY A 3 -42.34 -35.02 37.03
N GLY A 4 -42.44 -35.91 36.04
CA GLY A 4 -41.31 -36.42 35.27
C GLY A 4 -40.68 -35.41 34.29
N PRO A 5 -39.44 -35.66 33.82
CA PRO A 5 -38.70 -34.76 32.94
C PRO A 5 -39.35 -34.63 31.54
N PRO A 6 -39.21 -33.49 30.86
CA PRO A 6 -39.81 -33.27 29.55
C PRO A 6 -39.23 -34.24 28.52
N GLY A 7 -40.09 -35.16 28.08
CA GLY A 7 -39.77 -36.15 27.07
C GLY A 7 -39.26 -35.52 25.78
N THR A 8 -38.11 -36.01 25.35
CA THR A 8 -37.58 -35.95 23.99
C THR A 8 -38.74 -36.17 23.00
N SER A 9 -39.16 -35.10 22.32
CA SER A 9 -40.19 -35.17 21.28
C SER A 9 -39.58 -35.72 20.00
N SER A 10 -39.44 -37.04 19.92
CA SER A 10 -39.07 -37.76 18.68
C SER A 10 -40.27 -37.90 17.72
N ARG A 11 -41.01 -36.81 17.46
CA ARG A 11 -42.19 -36.80 16.58
C ARG A 11 -41.93 -36.05 15.27
N GLY A 12 -41.08 -36.64 14.42
CA GLY A 12 -40.83 -36.10 13.08
C GLY A 12 -40.29 -37.15 12.10
N ARG A 13 -41.21 -37.85 11.41
CA ARG A 13 -41.04 -38.65 10.18
C ARG A 13 -39.82 -39.58 10.10
N GLY A 14 -39.96 -40.77 10.67
CA GLY A 14 -39.17 -41.95 10.29
C GLY A 14 -39.59 -42.50 8.92
N GLY A 15 -39.28 -41.76 7.85
CA GLY A 15 -39.30 -42.24 6.46
C GLY A 15 -37.87 -42.55 5.99
N LYS A 16 -37.73 -43.26 4.87
CA LYS A 16 -36.50 -43.82 4.26
C LYS A 16 -35.44 -42.78 3.81
N PHE A 17 -35.47 -41.57 4.39
CA PHE A 17 -34.56 -40.45 4.15
C PHE A 17 -33.91 -39.92 5.43
N LYS A 18 -33.66 -40.78 6.43
CA LYS A 18 -32.70 -40.45 7.49
C LYS A 18 -31.29 -40.51 6.90
N LYS A 19 -30.86 -39.41 6.26
CA LYS A 19 -29.45 -39.21 5.93
C LYS A 19 -28.64 -39.34 7.23
N PRO A 20 -27.45 -39.97 7.23
CA PRO A 20 -26.60 -39.93 8.41
C PRO A 20 -26.29 -38.46 8.71
N THR A 21 -26.70 -37.98 9.88
CA THR A 21 -26.28 -36.67 10.37
C THR A 21 -24.79 -36.79 10.70
N ARG A 22 -23.93 -36.51 9.71
CA ARG A 22 -22.49 -36.35 9.92
C ARG A 22 -22.32 -35.27 10.98
N GLY A 23 -21.50 -35.57 11.99
CA GLY A 23 -21.42 -34.89 13.27
C GLY A 23 -21.40 -33.37 13.19
N GLY A 24 -22.07 -32.73 14.14
CA GLY A 24 -21.96 -31.30 14.38
C GLY A 24 -20.48 -30.95 14.56
N GLY A 25 -19.99 -30.09 13.67
CA GLY A 25 -18.59 -29.65 13.68
C GLY A 25 -18.24 -29.00 15.02
N LYS A 26 -16.99 -29.17 15.45
CA LYS A 26 -16.46 -28.46 16.61
C LYS A 26 -16.57 -26.95 16.36
N HIS A 27 -17.27 -26.25 17.26
CA HIS A 27 -17.30 -24.79 17.23
C HIS A 27 -15.99 -24.26 17.79
N PHE A 28 -15.05 -23.91 16.91
CA PHE A 28 -13.99 -23.00 17.29
C PHE A 28 -14.64 -21.63 17.47
N SER A 29 -14.46 -21.02 18.64
CA SER A 29 -14.85 -19.62 18.83
C SER A 29 -14.16 -18.82 17.72
N ARG A 30 -14.96 -18.15 16.88
CA ARG A 30 -14.45 -17.39 15.71
C ARG A 30 -13.56 -16.19 16.09
N ASN A 31 -13.25 -16.04 17.37
CA ASN A 31 -12.50 -14.92 17.95
C ASN A 31 -11.44 -15.43 18.95
N LEU A 32 -10.58 -16.37 18.55
CA LEU A 32 -9.33 -16.62 19.28
C LEU A 32 -8.36 -15.50 18.88
N ARG A 33 -8.36 -14.40 19.67
CA ARG A 33 -7.28 -13.42 19.61
C ARG A 33 -5.98 -14.10 20.10
N PRO A 34 -4.80 -13.70 19.62
CA PRO A 34 -3.54 -14.20 20.17
C PRO A 34 -3.51 -13.92 21.67
N LEU A 35 -3.22 -14.95 22.46
CA LEU A 35 -3.08 -14.88 23.90
C LEU A 35 -1.60 -15.05 24.26
N ASP A 36 -1.13 -14.31 25.26
CA ASP A 36 0.20 -14.53 25.83
C ASP A 36 0.24 -15.80 26.71
N GLU A 37 1.44 -16.18 27.17
CA GLU A 37 1.66 -17.33 28.07
C GLU A 37 0.80 -17.25 29.36
N ASP A 38 0.44 -16.03 29.78
CA ASP A 38 -0.43 -15.76 30.92
C ASP A 38 -1.94 -15.72 30.58
N GLY A 39 -2.32 -15.99 29.32
CA GLY A 39 -3.72 -16.05 28.88
C GLY A 39 -4.41 -14.69 28.69
N ASN A 40 -3.63 -13.60 28.69
CA ASN A 40 -4.12 -12.24 28.43
C ASN A 40 -4.20 -11.97 26.92
N GLU A 41 -5.16 -11.14 26.51
CA GLU A 41 -5.34 -10.75 25.10
C GLU A 41 -4.20 -9.86 24.62
N VAL A 42 -3.46 -10.33 23.62
CA VAL A 42 -2.42 -9.54 22.94
C VAL A 42 -3.08 -8.71 21.85
N SER A 43 -3.04 -7.39 21.99
CA SER A 43 -3.39 -6.51 20.88
C SER A 43 -2.25 -6.48 19.88
N MET A 44 -2.56 -6.58 18.59
CA MET A 44 -1.58 -6.46 17.50
C MET A 44 -0.82 -5.12 17.48
N TRP A 45 -1.29 -4.13 18.24
CA TRP A 45 -0.67 -2.81 18.38
C TRP A 45 -0.05 -2.57 19.77
N SER A 46 0.00 -3.59 20.63
CA SER A 46 0.73 -3.52 21.89
C SER A 46 2.23 -3.40 21.63
N GLU A 47 2.95 -2.71 22.51
CA GLU A 47 4.41 -2.55 22.41
C GLU A 47 5.15 -3.90 22.38
N ASP A 48 4.68 -4.89 23.16
CA ASP A 48 5.22 -6.26 23.14
C ASP A 48 4.96 -7.00 21.81
N ALA A 49 3.82 -6.74 21.15
CA ALA A 49 3.51 -7.31 19.85
C ALA A 49 4.36 -6.68 18.74
N GLN A 50 4.55 -5.35 18.79
CA GLN A 50 5.46 -4.66 17.86
C GLN A 50 6.91 -5.07 18.05
N LYS A 51 7.33 -5.34 19.30
CA LYS A 51 8.66 -5.82 19.61
C LYS A 51 8.89 -7.27 19.15
N LYS A 52 7.90 -8.15 19.29
CA LYS A 52 7.94 -9.50 18.70
C LYS A 52 8.02 -9.45 17.18
N LEU A 53 7.23 -8.59 16.52
CA LEU A 53 7.32 -8.40 15.07
C LEU A 53 8.71 -7.92 14.62
N SER A 54 9.34 -7.01 15.38
CA SER A 54 10.69 -6.56 15.05
C SER A 54 11.79 -7.61 15.30
N ASP A 55 11.54 -8.58 16.18
CA ASP A 55 12.46 -9.68 16.48
C ASP A 55 12.34 -10.81 15.44
N ASP A 56 11.12 -11.05 14.94
CA ASP A 56 10.82 -12.01 13.87
C ASP A 56 11.28 -11.49 12.48
N GLU A 57 11.25 -10.17 12.25
CA GLU A 57 11.77 -9.53 11.02
C GLU A 57 13.30 -9.64 10.86
N GLU A 58 14.07 -9.95 11.92
CA GLU A 58 15.52 -10.20 11.80
C GLU A 58 15.86 -11.66 11.43
N GLU A 59 14.91 -12.60 11.53
CA GLU A 59 15.08 -14.03 11.20
C GLU A 59 14.23 -14.52 10.00
N GLU A 60 13.37 -13.67 9.41
CA GLU A 60 12.49 -14.00 8.28
C GLU A 60 12.85 -13.28 6.95
N ASP A 61 14.13 -13.29 6.54
CA ASP A 61 14.55 -12.99 5.14
C ASP A 61 14.55 -14.25 4.26
N SER A 62 13.68 -15.23 4.56
CA SER A 62 13.62 -16.48 3.80
C SER A 62 12.23 -17.11 3.79
N GLU A 63 11.59 -17.02 2.62
CA GLU A 63 10.42 -17.81 2.17
C GLU A 63 8.99 -17.30 2.47
N GLU A 64 8.52 -16.28 1.74
CA GLU A 64 7.09 -16.20 1.39
C GLU A 64 6.90 -16.36 -0.13
N GLU A 65 6.72 -17.62 -0.54
CA GLU A 65 6.19 -18.01 -1.84
C GLU A 65 4.67 -17.90 -1.81
N SER A 66 4.13 -16.85 -2.43
CA SER A 66 2.70 -16.75 -2.74
C SER A 66 2.38 -17.65 -3.94
N GLU A 67 1.99 -18.90 -3.65
CA GLU A 67 1.25 -19.78 -4.57
C GLU A 67 -0.23 -19.37 -4.57
N GLU A 68 -0.61 -18.46 -5.48
CA GLU A 68 -2.01 -18.30 -5.88
C GLU A 68 -2.31 -19.35 -6.97
N GLU A 69 -2.84 -20.48 -6.52
CA GLU A 69 -3.53 -21.50 -7.31
C GLU A 69 -4.87 -20.93 -7.80
N SER A 70 -4.89 -20.44 -9.04
CA SER A 70 -6.13 -20.08 -9.73
C SER A 70 -6.67 -21.29 -10.50
N ASP A 71 -7.56 -22.05 -9.87
CA ASP A 71 -8.47 -22.99 -10.52
C ASP A 71 -9.45 -22.20 -11.42
N ASP A 72 -9.13 -22.10 -12.72
CA ASP A 72 -10.10 -21.70 -13.75
C ASP A 72 -10.38 -22.89 -14.67
N ALA A 73 -11.66 -23.27 -14.71
CA ALA A 73 -12.16 -24.47 -15.34
C ALA A 73 -12.34 -24.30 -16.87
N GLY A 74 -11.32 -24.73 -17.63
CA GLY A 74 -11.40 -25.30 -19.00
C GLY A 74 -11.28 -24.34 -20.20
N PRO A 75 -11.02 -24.82 -21.44
CA PRO A 75 -10.96 -26.22 -21.91
C PRO A 75 -9.58 -26.67 -22.46
N SER A 76 -9.50 -27.98 -22.66
CA SER A 76 -8.36 -28.78 -23.12
C SER A 76 -7.73 -28.35 -24.46
N THR A 77 -6.44 -27.98 -24.46
CA THR A 77 -5.55 -28.22 -25.61
C THR A 77 -4.06 -28.22 -25.22
N GLN A 78 -3.44 -29.38 -25.45
CA GLN A 78 -2.01 -29.59 -25.72
C GLN A 78 -0.99 -29.27 -24.61
N THR A 79 -0.75 -30.30 -23.81
CA THR A 79 0.56 -30.63 -23.25
C THR A 79 1.61 -30.74 -24.37
N GLN A 80 2.73 -30.02 -24.27
CA GLN A 80 4.10 -30.54 -24.48
C GLN A 80 5.16 -29.42 -24.36
N SER A 81 6.24 -29.73 -23.62
CA SER A 81 7.58 -29.06 -23.58
C SER A 81 7.98 -28.08 -22.45
N VAL A 82 7.52 -28.25 -21.20
CA VAL A 82 8.18 -27.57 -20.04
C VAL A 82 8.41 -28.48 -18.81
N ALA A 83 9.09 -29.60 -19.04
CA ALA A 83 9.83 -30.34 -18.03
C ALA A 83 11.25 -30.52 -18.65
N ASP A 84 12.35 -29.99 -18.12
CA ASP A 84 12.83 -30.05 -16.74
C ASP A 84 13.62 -28.78 -16.38
N LEU A 85 12.94 -27.71 -16.00
CA LEU A 85 13.60 -26.60 -15.30
C LEU A 85 13.29 -26.75 -13.82
N SER A 86 14.34 -26.76 -13.01
CA SER A 86 14.22 -26.87 -11.55
C SER A 86 13.26 -25.80 -11.01
N ARG A 87 12.60 -26.07 -9.87
CA ARG A 87 11.67 -25.10 -9.26
C ARG A 87 12.30 -23.71 -9.10
N GLU A 88 13.60 -23.67 -8.84
CA GLU A 88 14.38 -22.44 -8.75
C GLU A 88 14.53 -21.69 -10.07
N GLU A 89 14.77 -22.39 -11.18
CA GLU A 89 14.84 -21.79 -12.51
C GLU A 89 13.48 -21.23 -12.92
N ARG A 90 12.39 -21.96 -12.64
CA ARG A 90 11.02 -21.48 -12.89
C ARG A 90 10.68 -20.24 -12.04
N ARG A 91 11.16 -20.17 -10.79
CA ARG A 91 11.01 -18.97 -9.93
C ARG A 91 11.85 -17.80 -10.45
N LYS A 92 13.08 -18.05 -10.91
CA LYS A 92 13.97 -17.03 -11.48
C LYS A 92 13.42 -16.45 -12.79
N GLU A 93 12.87 -17.28 -13.66
CA GLU A 93 12.22 -16.81 -14.91
C GLU A 93 10.97 -15.96 -14.62
N LYS A 94 10.14 -16.36 -13.65
CA LYS A 94 8.98 -15.57 -13.23
C LYS A 94 9.39 -14.22 -12.62
N LYS A 95 10.43 -14.20 -11.78
CA LYS A 95 11.00 -12.95 -11.23
C LYS A 95 11.58 -12.07 -12.34
N ALA A 96 12.37 -12.63 -13.26
CA ALA A 96 12.93 -11.91 -14.39
C ALA A 96 11.85 -11.33 -15.31
N ARG A 97 10.76 -12.07 -15.56
CA ARG A 97 9.62 -11.57 -16.36
C ARG A 97 8.89 -10.42 -15.66
N LYS A 98 8.71 -10.50 -14.34
CA LYS A 98 8.09 -9.44 -13.53
C LYS A 98 8.99 -8.18 -13.47
N GLU A 99 10.30 -8.35 -13.30
CA GLU A 99 11.27 -7.26 -13.32
C GLU A 99 11.37 -6.60 -14.71
N ALA A 100 11.33 -7.39 -15.79
CA ALA A 100 11.29 -6.85 -17.15
C ALA A 100 10.00 -6.04 -17.41
N ALA A 101 8.85 -6.50 -16.89
CA ALA A 101 7.60 -5.75 -16.98
C ALA A 101 7.64 -4.45 -16.16
N LEU A 102 8.20 -4.49 -14.94
CA LEU A 102 8.40 -3.30 -14.12
C LEU A 102 9.43 -2.33 -14.72
N ALA A 103 10.48 -2.83 -15.36
CA ALA A 103 11.45 -2.00 -16.08
C ALA A 103 10.81 -1.36 -17.31
N LYS A 104 9.97 -2.08 -18.05
CA LYS A 104 9.19 -1.53 -19.17
C LYS A 104 8.16 -0.49 -18.70
N ALA A 105 7.55 -0.69 -17.54
CA ALA A 105 6.62 0.27 -16.94
C ALA A 105 7.31 1.50 -16.33
N ARG A 106 8.54 1.34 -15.80
CA ARG A 106 9.36 2.43 -15.26
C ARG A 106 10.09 3.24 -16.34
N LYS A 107 10.28 2.66 -17.53
CA LYS A 107 10.77 3.39 -18.69
C LYS A 107 9.67 4.37 -19.11
N GLN A 108 9.92 5.64 -18.83
CA GLN A 108 8.98 6.73 -19.09
C GLN A 108 8.64 6.71 -20.58
N VAL A 109 7.35 6.51 -20.88
CA VAL A 109 6.83 6.52 -22.25
C VAL A 109 7.00 7.93 -22.79
N GLU A 110 8.00 8.12 -23.64
CA GLU A 110 8.15 9.34 -24.43
C GLU A 110 6.94 9.44 -25.38
N VAL A 111 6.51 10.67 -25.66
CA VAL A 111 5.33 10.98 -26.48
C VAL A 111 5.58 10.51 -27.92
N GLY A 112 5.27 9.25 -28.21
CA GLY A 112 5.57 8.59 -29.49
C GLY A 112 5.77 7.08 -29.41
N ASP A 113 6.00 6.52 -28.22
CA ASP A 113 6.20 5.07 -28.01
C ASP A 113 5.00 4.41 -27.32
N LEU A 114 3.78 4.93 -27.57
CA LEU A 114 2.60 4.09 -27.43
C LEU A 114 2.73 2.96 -28.46
N PRO A 115 2.48 1.68 -28.10
CA PRO A 115 2.38 0.65 -29.12
C PRO A 115 1.35 1.14 -30.15
N SER A 116 1.77 1.19 -31.42
CA SER A 116 0.87 1.53 -32.52
C SER A 116 -0.40 0.70 -32.36
N SER A 117 -1.54 1.38 -32.20
CA SER A 117 -2.87 0.79 -32.18
C SER A 117 -3.24 0.32 -33.61
N ASP A 118 -2.38 -0.48 -34.21
CA ASP A 118 -2.42 -0.95 -35.60
C ASP A 118 -1.91 -2.41 -35.71
N SER A 119 -2.06 -3.21 -34.64
CA SER A 119 -1.69 -4.63 -34.66
C SER A 119 -2.69 -5.51 -33.92
N GLU A 120 -3.97 -5.13 -33.87
CA GLU A 120 -5.11 -6.04 -33.64
C GLU A 120 -6.35 -5.53 -34.39
N GLU A 121 -6.24 -5.35 -35.70
CA GLU A 121 -7.38 -5.21 -36.62
C GLU A 121 -7.44 -6.43 -37.57
N GLU A 122 -7.42 -7.64 -37.02
CA GLU A 122 -7.90 -8.83 -37.72
C GLU A 122 -8.63 -9.73 -36.71
N GLY A 123 -9.91 -9.45 -36.47
CA GLY A 123 -10.74 -10.31 -35.62
C GLY A 123 -12.17 -9.83 -35.33
N GLU A 124 -12.52 -8.57 -35.59
CA GLU A 124 -13.81 -8.01 -35.14
C GLU A 124 -14.98 -8.22 -36.13
N HIS A 125 -14.77 -8.94 -37.24
CA HIS A 125 -15.80 -9.15 -38.26
C HIS A 125 -16.65 -10.44 -38.11
N ASP A 126 -16.37 -11.30 -37.13
CA ASP A 126 -17.09 -12.58 -36.98
C ASP A 126 -17.93 -12.70 -35.69
N MET A 127 -18.23 -11.56 -35.03
CA MET A 127 -19.14 -11.51 -33.89
C MET A 127 -20.49 -10.88 -34.27
N PRO A 128 -21.64 -11.47 -33.88
CA PRO A 128 -22.94 -10.90 -34.21
C PRO A 128 -23.10 -9.51 -33.56
N ALA A 129 -23.30 -8.48 -34.38
CA ALA A 129 -23.36 -7.10 -33.92
C ALA A 129 -24.41 -6.89 -32.83
N ASN A 130 -23.96 -6.48 -31.64
CA ASN A 130 -24.84 -6.15 -30.53
C ASN A 130 -25.69 -4.90 -30.87
N PRO A 131 -27.03 -4.99 -30.88
CA PRO A 131 -27.91 -3.88 -31.28
C PRO A 131 -27.75 -2.61 -30.43
N ASN A 132 -27.24 -2.73 -29.20
CA ASN A 132 -26.97 -1.60 -28.30
C ASN A 132 -25.68 -0.82 -28.65
N HIS A 133 -24.80 -1.37 -29.48
CA HIS A 133 -23.60 -0.66 -29.97
C HIS A 133 -23.76 -0.13 -31.40
N SER A 134 -24.95 -0.26 -32.00
CA SER A 134 -25.21 0.19 -33.36
C SER A 134 -25.09 1.72 -33.52
N ALA A 135 -24.73 2.15 -34.74
CA ALA A 135 -24.59 3.57 -35.09
C ALA A 135 -25.87 4.41 -34.86
N LYS A 136 -27.04 3.77 -34.73
CA LYS A 136 -28.32 4.42 -34.40
C LYS A 136 -28.41 4.81 -32.92
N ALA A 137 -27.92 3.95 -32.01
CA ALA A 137 -27.84 4.26 -30.58
C ALA A 137 -26.89 5.44 -30.32
N ARG A 138 -25.72 5.43 -30.97
CA ARG A 138 -24.74 6.52 -30.91
C ARG A 138 -25.26 7.86 -31.44
N LYS A 139 -26.30 7.87 -32.30
CA LYS A 139 -26.93 9.10 -32.80
C LYS A 139 -27.92 9.72 -31.82
N GLN A 140 -28.50 8.94 -30.91
CA GLN A 140 -29.43 9.44 -29.88
C GLN A 140 -28.70 10.09 -28.70
N THR A 141 -27.46 9.66 -28.41
CA THR A 141 -26.62 10.22 -27.35
C THR A 141 -25.75 11.40 -27.80
N LYS A 142 -26.01 11.95 -29.00
CA LYS A 142 -25.26 13.12 -29.50
C LYS A 142 -25.57 14.35 -28.66
N VAL A 143 -24.52 14.87 -28.03
CA VAL A 143 -24.48 15.95 -27.05
C VAL A 143 -25.17 17.23 -27.53
N SER A 144 -25.10 17.53 -28.83
CA SER A 144 -25.68 18.76 -29.42
C SER A 144 -27.19 18.90 -29.23
N ARG A 145 -27.96 17.79 -29.22
CA ARG A 145 -29.41 17.84 -28.99
C ARG A 145 -29.77 18.04 -27.51
N VAL A 146 -28.87 17.66 -26.61
CA VAL A 146 -29.06 17.81 -25.16
C VAL A 146 -28.73 19.24 -24.73
N GLU A 147 -27.72 19.87 -25.33
CA GLU A 147 -27.33 21.26 -25.06
C GLU A 147 -28.41 22.27 -25.48
N GLU A 148 -28.98 22.15 -26.69
CA GLU A 148 -30.07 23.03 -27.14
C GLU A 148 -31.35 22.86 -26.29
N ALA A 149 -31.63 21.64 -25.83
CA ALA A 149 -32.76 21.38 -24.93
C ALA A 149 -32.50 21.92 -23.52
N ALA A 150 -31.26 21.85 -23.01
CA ALA A 150 -30.89 22.38 -21.71
C ALA A 150 -30.95 23.92 -21.69
N GLU A 151 -30.49 24.59 -22.73
CA GLU A 151 -30.56 26.05 -22.85
C GLU A 151 -32.00 26.58 -22.92
N GLY A 152 -32.92 25.82 -23.55
CA GLY A 152 -34.35 26.17 -23.59
C GLY A 152 -35.01 26.07 -22.21
N VAL A 153 -34.55 25.15 -21.36
CA VAL A 153 -35.05 24.94 -19.99
C VAL A 153 -34.46 25.97 -19.02
N GLU A 154 -33.19 26.34 -19.18
CA GLU A 154 -32.55 27.41 -18.39
C GLU A 154 -33.16 28.80 -18.64
N LYS A 155 -33.63 29.08 -19.86
CA LYS A 155 -34.27 30.37 -20.20
C LYS A 155 -35.73 30.45 -19.72
N LEU A 156 -36.34 29.29 -19.39
CA LEU A 156 -37.70 29.19 -18.86
C LEU A 156 -37.77 28.99 -17.34
N SER A 157 -36.63 28.82 -16.65
CA SER A 157 -36.58 28.77 -15.19
C SER A 157 -36.78 30.17 -14.60
N VAL A 158 -38.06 30.49 -14.41
CA VAL A 158 -38.59 31.54 -13.54
C VAL A 158 -37.76 31.62 -12.26
N ALA A 159 -37.44 32.85 -11.82
CA ALA A 159 -36.64 33.20 -10.64
C ALA A 159 -36.62 32.10 -9.56
N PRO A 160 -35.43 31.70 -9.06
CA PRO A 160 -35.28 30.51 -8.24
C PRO A 160 -36.23 30.55 -7.05
N SER A 161 -36.95 29.45 -6.85
CA SER A 161 -37.91 29.32 -5.75
C SER A 161 -37.20 29.59 -4.42
N ARG A 162 -37.92 30.03 -3.38
CA ARG A 162 -37.31 30.32 -2.07
C ARG A 162 -36.44 29.16 -1.56
N ARG A 163 -36.88 27.92 -1.84
CA ARG A 163 -36.14 26.69 -1.52
C ARG A 163 -34.84 26.56 -2.32
N GLU A 164 -34.84 26.91 -3.59
CA GLU A 164 -33.63 26.90 -4.42
C GLU A 164 -32.64 27.98 -4.01
N ARG A 165 -33.12 29.16 -3.58
CA ARG A 165 -32.25 30.22 -3.04
C ARG A 165 -31.57 29.78 -1.74
N GLU A 166 -32.33 29.20 -0.82
CA GLU A 166 -31.79 28.66 0.43
C GLU A 166 -30.83 27.48 0.16
N ALA A 167 -31.11 26.64 -0.84
CA ALA A 167 -30.21 25.56 -1.25
C ALA A 167 -28.89 26.10 -1.83
N MET A 168 -28.94 27.12 -2.70
CA MET A 168 -27.75 27.77 -3.26
C MET A 168 -26.93 28.49 -2.17
N GLU A 169 -27.58 29.13 -1.21
CA GLU A 169 -26.90 29.75 -0.08
C GLU A 169 -26.25 28.72 0.85
N ALA A 170 -26.93 27.60 1.11
CA ALA A 170 -26.36 26.49 1.87
C ALA A 170 -25.15 25.85 1.17
N GLN A 171 -25.17 25.75 -0.17
CA GLN A 171 -24.02 25.32 -0.95
C GLN A 171 -22.88 26.33 -0.86
N ALA A 172 -23.14 27.61 -1.05
CA ALA A 172 -22.15 28.67 -0.91
C ALA A 172 -21.53 28.74 0.50
N ALA A 173 -22.32 28.50 1.55
CA ALA A 173 -21.83 28.44 2.93
C ALA A 173 -20.90 27.23 3.15
N LYS A 174 -21.23 26.06 2.59
CA LYS A 174 -20.37 24.87 2.63
C LYS A 174 -19.07 25.10 1.87
N GLU A 175 -19.12 25.74 0.71
CA GLU A 175 -17.92 26.11 -0.06
C GLU A 175 -17.04 27.10 0.69
N ARG A 176 -17.64 28.11 1.33
CA ARG A 176 -16.91 29.05 2.19
C ARG A 176 -16.26 28.34 3.37
N TYR A 177 -16.97 27.41 4.01
CA TYR A 177 -16.41 26.61 5.09
C TYR A 177 -15.23 25.77 4.61
N ARG A 178 -15.39 25.05 3.48
CA ARG A 178 -14.31 24.27 2.85
C ARG A 178 -13.11 25.13 2.53
N LYS A 179 -13.32 26.30 1.90
CA LYS A 179 -12.27 27.26 1.58
C LYS A 179 -11.56 27.80 2.83
N LEU A 180 -12.29 28.05 3.92
CA LEU A 180 -11.69 28.48 5.19
C LEU A 180 -10.93 27.34 5.87
N HIS A 181 -11.40 26.11 5.75
CA HIS A 181 -10.75 24.92 6.30
C HIS A 181 -9.46 24.62 5.55
N GLU A 182 -9.49 24.66 4.21
CA GLU A 182 -8.31 24.58 3.34
C GLU A 182 -7.30 25.69 3.63
N ALA A 183 -7.79 26.91 3.89
CA ALA A 183 -6.94 28.03 4.30
C ALA A 183 -6.41 27.91 5.75
N GLY A 184 -6.74 26.84 6.48
CA GLY A 184 -6.29 26.63 7.84
C GLY A 184 -6.93 27.57 8.87
N LYS A 185 -8.04 28.22 8.53
CA LYS A 185 -8.67 29.26 9.37
C LYS A 185 -9.75 28.73 10.30
N THR A 186 -10.29 27.54 10.06
CA THR A 186 -11.19 26.85 10.98
C THR A 186 -10.43 26.35 12.20
N ASP A 187 -11.09 26.24 13.35
CA ASP A 187 -10.44 25.82 14.60
C ASP A 187 -9.88 24.39 14.48
N GLU A 188 -10.57 23.52 13.74
CA GLU A 188 -10.11 22.17 13.39
C GLU A 188 -8.80 22.20 12.60
N ALA A 189 -8.74 22.97 11.51
CA ALA A 189 -7.54 23.02 10.67
C ALA A 189 -6.38 23.73 11.38
N ARG A 190 -6.66 24.71 12.25
CA ARG A 190 -5.64 25.32 13.12
C ARG A 190 -5.07 24.30 14.10
N ALA A 191 -5.90 23.45 14.70
CA ALA A 191 -5.45 22.41 15.61
C ALA A 191 -4.57 21.39 14.89
N ASP A 192 -4.92 20.99 13.67
CA ASP A 192 -4.10 20.05 12.89
C ASP A 192 -2.79 20.68 12.42
N LEU A 193 -2.80 21.95 12.01
CA LEU A 193 -1.57 22.69 11.71
C LEU A 193 -0.67 22.83 12.95
N ALA A 194 -1.25 23.09 14.13
CA ALA A 194 -0.51 23.17 15.38
C ALA A 194 0.12 21.82 15.75
N ARG A 195 -0.61 20.71 15.58
CA ARG A 195 -0.07 19.34 15.76
C ARG A 195 1.11 19.09 14.82
N LEU A 196 0.98 19.45 13.54
CA LEU A 196 2.07 19.32 12.57
C LEU A 196 3.26 20.22 12.91
N ALA A 197 3.03 21.44 13.41
CA ALA A 197 4.09 22.34 13.84
C ALA A 197 4.90 21.77 15.00
N VAL A 198 4.26 21.15 16.00
CA VAL A 198 4.94 20.47 17.11
C VAL A 198 5.82 19.33 16.59
N ILE A 199 5.35 18.55 15.62
CA ILE A 199 6.16 17.47 15.02
C ILE A 199 7.35 18.05 14.27
N ARG A 200 7.17 19.13 13.50
CA ARG A 200 8.27 19.81 12.81
C ARG A 200 9.32 20.33 13.79
N GLN A 201 8.88 21.00 14.87
CA GLN A 201 9.77 21.47 15.92
C GLN A 201 10.57 20.32 16.55
N LYS A 202 9.91 19.21 16.92
CA LYS A 202 10.61 18.04 17.45
C LYS A 202 11.65 17.47 16.48
N ARG A 203 11.29 17.35 15.20
CA ARG A 203 12.21 16.87 14.16
C ARG A 203 13.39 17.82 13.95
N GLU A 204 13.14 19.12 13.97
CA GLU A 204 14.17 20.15 13.86
C GLU A 204 15.10 20.15 15.07
N GLU A 205 14.56 20.02 16.29
CA GLU A 205 15.32 19.89 17.53
C GLU A 205 16.16 18.61 17.55
N GLU A 206 15.61 17.47 17.14
CA GLU A 206 16.35 16.21 17.03
C GLU A 206 17.43 16.29 15.95
N ALA A 207 17.12 16.89 14.79
CA ALA A 207 18.11 17.12 13.74
C ALA A 207 19.22 18.07 14.19
N ALA A 208 18.87 19.13 14.94
CA ALA A 208 19.83 20.07 15.50
C ALA A 208 20.71 19.39 16.57
N ARG A 209 20.13 18.59 17.47
CA ARG A 209 20.87 17.79 18.46
C ARG A 209 21.82 16.81 17.78
N LYS A 210 21.36 16.11 16.75
CA LYS A 210 22.19 15.16 15.99
C LYS A 210 23.32 15.85 15.22
N LYS A 211 23.08 17.07 14.71
CA LYS A 211 24.13 17.88 14.08
C LYS A 211 25.16 18.36 15.11
N ALA A 212 24.72 18.88 16.25
CA ALA A 212 25.62 19.30 17.33
C ALA A 212 26.47 18.13 17.85
N GLU A 213 25.86 16.96 18.08
CA GLU A 213 26.58 15.77 18.51
C GLU A 213 27.59 15.28 17.45
N ARG A 214 27.24 15.38 16.16
CA ARG A 214 28.18 15.05 15.07
C ARG A 214 29.34 16.03 15.01
N GLU A 215 29.09 17.34 15.12
CA GLU A 215 30.13 18.36 15.10
C GLU A 215 31.08 18.23 16.31
N GLU A 216 30.56 17.90 17.50
CA GLU A 216 31.38 17.61 18.68
C GLU A 216 32.22 16.35 18.51
N LYS A 217 31.64 15.27 17.96
CA LYS A 217 32.37 14.03 17.67
C LYS A 217 33.46 14.26 16.61
N GLU A 218 33.17 15.01 15.55
CA GLU A 218 34.14 15.35 14.52
C GLU A 218 35.27 16.24 15.06
N ALA A 219 34.97 17.18 15.96
CA ALA A 219 35.98 17.99 16.63
C ALA A 219 36.88 17.14 17.54
N GLN A 220 36.29 16.21 18.32
CA GLN A 220 37.05 15.28 19.15
C GLN A 220 37.91 14.32 18.31
N ASP A 221 37.37 13.79 17.22
CA ASP A 221 38.10 12.89 16.33
C ASP A 221 39.22 13.62 15.59
N LYS A 222 39.00 14.88 15.19
CA LYS A 222 40.06 15.72 14.60
C LYS A 222 41.15 16.03 15.62
N ALA A 223 40.81 16.31 16.88
CA ALA A 223 41.79 16.49 17.94
C ALA A 223 42.60 15.21 18.21
N LYS A 224 41.94 14.05 18.30
CA LYS A 224 42.61 12.75 18.45
C LYS A 224 43.52 12.42 17.26
N ARG A 225 43.05 12.66 16.03
CA ARG A 225 43.86 12.47 14.81
C ARG A 225 45.08 13.38 14.81
N ALA A 226 44.92 14.66 15.15
CA ALA A 226 46.05 15.60 15.25
C ALA A 226 47.05 15.19 16.35
N GLU A 227 46.58 14.66 17.49
CA GLU A 227 47.45 14.13 18.54
C GLU A 227 48.23 12.89 18.07
N ILE A 228 47.56 11.96 17.38
CA ILE A 228 48.18 10.77 16.80
C ILE A 228 49.21 11.17 15.75
N GLU A 229 48.88 12.06 14.82
CA GLU A 229 49.79 12.57 13.80
C GLU A 229 51.01 13.28 14.42
N ALA A 230 50.81 14.09 15.46
CA ALA A 230 51.90 14.72 16.19
C ALA A 230 52.80 13.71 16.92
N ARG A 231 52.21 12.64 17.49
CA ARG A 231 52.95 11.55 18.13
C ARG A 231 53.74 10.73 17.12
N GLU A 232 53.16 10.45 15.95
CA GLU A 232 53.82 9.76 14.85
C GLU A 232 54.93 10.60 14.23
N ALA A 233 54.73 11.91 14.04
CA ALA A 233 55.76 12.84 13.59
C ALA A 233 56.95 12.86 14.54
N LYS A 234 56.71 12.96 15.87
CA LYS A 234 57.76 12.88 16.88
C LYS A 234 58.49 11.52 16.84
N ARG A 235 57.77 10.42 16.66
CA ARG A 235 58.38 9.08 16.51
C ARG A 235 59.23 8.98 15.23
N ARG A 236 58.77 9.58 14.14
CA ARG A 236 59.47 9.60 12.85
C ARG A 236 60.72 10.48 12.89
N GLU A 237 60.66 11.64 13.54
CA GLU A 237 61.82 12.50 13.78
C GLU A 237 62.86 11.82 14.68
N ALA A 238 62.41 11.16 15.76
CA ALA A 238 63.29 10.38 16.62
C ALA A 238 63.94 9.20 15.86
N ALA A 239 63.22 8.56 14.94
CA ALA A 239 63.74 7.47 14.12
C ALA A 239 64.73 7.94 13.04
N LEU A 240 64.62 9.19 12.55
CA LEU A 240 65.54 9.75 11.56
C LEU A 240 66.91 10.12 12.14
N GLY A 241 67.04 10.22 13.47
CA GLY A 241 68.30 10.40 14.21
C GLY A 241 69.08 11.69 13.88
N PRO A 242 70.05 12.11 14.71
CA PRO A 242 70.89 13.25 14.38
C PRO A 242 71.72 12.91 13.14
N GLN A 243 71.39 13.52 12.01
CA GLN A 243 72.20 13.46 10.79
C GLN A 243 73.61 13.95 11.15
N LYS A 244 74.54 13.02 11.39
CA LYS A 244 75.97 13.32 11.59
C LYS A 244 76.44 14.01 10.32
N LYS A 245 76.46 15.35 10.33
CA LYS A 245 77.16 16.15 9.32
C LYS A 245 78.61 15.68 9.32
N GLY A 246 78.97 14.90 8.30
CA GLY A 246 80.30 14.36 8.11
C GLY A 246 81.32 15.48 8.20
N LYS A 247 82.19 15.40 9.20
CA LYS A 247 83.29 16.32 9.41
C LYS A 247 84.32 16.03 8.32
N LYS A 248 84.27 16.79 7.22
CA LYS A 248 85.34 16.82 6.21
C LYS A 248 86.60 17.38 6.88
N LYS A 249 87.60 16.54 7.09
CA LYS A 249 89.03 16.88 7.11
C LYS A 249 89.83 15.62 6.85
#